data_AF-A0A8J8WCJ1-F1
#
_entry.id   AF-A0A8J8WCJ1-F1
#
_cell.length_a   1.000
_cell.length_b   1.000
_cell.length_c   1.000
_cell.angle_alpha   90.00
_cell.angle_beta   90.00
_cell.angle_gamma   90.00
#
_symmetry.space_group_name_H-M   'P 1'
#
loop_
_entity.id
_entity.type
_entity.pdbx_description
1 polymer ?
#
loop_
_entity_poly.entity_id
_entity_poly.type
_entity_poly.pdbx_seq_one_letter_code
_entity_poly.pdbx_strand_id
1 'polypeptide(L)'
;MCCGLVSTVTGGKDQTEAVNFEIRPETLQNVRDRARIPRFLVQGHLDSVVCPLSQPLTGELTVCECERGISSIELQLVRVETCGSSEGHTKEASEIQNIQIGEGDVCRGVAIPVYMLFPRLFTCATTLAPNFQIEFELNIVIIFDNDHLVVETFPIKLSRT
;
A
#
# COMPACT_ATOMS: atom_id res chain seq x y z
N MET A 1 37.56 20.02 17.29
CA MET A 1 37.75 20.25 15.84
C MET A 1 38.49 19.03 15.31
N CYS A 2 37.77 18.03 14.79
CA CYS A 2 37.64 17.68 13.34
C CYS A 2 39.01 17.50 12.67
N CYS A 3 39.33 16.46 11.91
CA CYS A 3 38.58 15.44 11.18
C CYS A 3 39.63 14.36 10.80
N GLY A 4 39.35 13.06 10.81
CA GLY A 4 38.89 12.39 9.60
C GLY A 4 39.27 10.91 9.65
N LEU A 5 38.29 10.07 9.98
CA LEU A 5 38.34 8.63 9.70
C LEU A 5 37.64 8.43 8.36
N VAL A 6 38.41 8.05 7.33
CA VAL A 6 37.84 7.52 6.08
C VAL A 6 37.44 6.09 6.36
N SER A 7 36.14 5.86 6.55
CA SER A 7 35.55 4.53 6.52
C SER A 7 34.92 4.32 5.15
N THR A 8 35.57 3.52 4.33
CA THR A 8 35.00 2.93 3.12
C THR A 8 33.82 2.05 3.51
N VAL A 9 32.59 2.49 3.22
CA VAL A 9 31.40 1.64 3.35
C VAL A 9 31.30 0.77 2.11
N THR A 10 31.52 -0.52 2.33
CA THR A 10 31.38 -1.64 1.42
C THR A 10 29.90 -2.02 1.24
N GLY A 11 29.53 -2.34 -0.01
CA GLY A 11 28.41 -3.23 -0.37
C GLY A 11 27.00 -2.74 -0.04
N GLY A 12 26.30 -2.16 -1.03
CA GLY A 12 24.87 -1.89 -0.95
C GLY A 12 24.07 -3.20 -0.90
N LYS A 13 23.52 -3.52 0.28
CA LYS A 13 22.49 -4.53 0.46
C LYS A 13 21.17 -3.96 -0.08
N ASP A 14 20.56 -4.65 -1.04
CA ASP A 14 19.17 -4.41 -1.45
C ASP A 14 18.27 -4.78 -0.25
N GLN A 15 17.87 -3.78 0.54
CA GLN A 15 17.08 -3.99 1.76
C GLN A 15 15.60 -4.09 1.40
N THR A 16 15.17 -5.34 1.18
CA THR A 16 13.77 -5.80 1.17
C THR A 16 13.24 -5.82 2.61
N GLU A 17 13.15 -4.67 3.28
CA GLU A 17 12.68 -4.62 4.67
C GLU A 17 11.15 -4.58 4.75
N ALA A 18 10.61 -5.31 5.73
CA ALA A 18 9.19 -5.33 6.02
C ALA A 18 8.70 -3.94 6.46
N VAL A 19 7.52 -3.56 5.98
CA VAL A 19 6.89 -2.27 6.27
C VAL A 19 5.75 -2.50 7.25
N ASN A 20 5.97 -2.12 8.50
CA ASN A 20 4.91 -2.13 9.51
C ASN A 20 4.01 -0.90 9.35
N PHE A 21 2.72 -1.06 9.60
CA PHE A 21 1.75 0.02 9.49
C PHE A 21 0.66 -0.06 10.58
N GLU A 22 0.09 1.11 10.88
CA GLU A 22 -1.06 1.25 11.75
C GLU A 22 -2.06 2.22 11.12
N ILE A 23 -3.28 1.73 10.88
CA ILE A 23 -4.39 2.50 10.31
C ILE A 23 -5.34 2.83 11.45
N ARG A 24 -5.45 4.13 11.76
CA ARG A 24 -6.33 4.68 12.78
C ARG A 24 -6.79 6.08 12.36
N PRO A 25 -7.91 6.61 12.87
CA PRO A 25 -8.47 7.88 12.42
C PRO A 25 -7.47 9.06 12.39
N GLU A 26 -6.50 9.07 13.31
CA GLU A 26 -5.49 10.12 13.45
C GLU A 26 -4.42 10.09 12.34
N THR A 27 -4.15 8.93 11.75
CA THR A 27 -3.13 8.75 10.70
C THR A 27 -3.69 9.02 9.29
N LEU A 28 -5.02 9.05 9.14
CA LEU A 28 -5.67 9.19 7.84
C LEU A 28 -5.50 10.58 7.22
N GLN A 29 -4.98 10.60 6.00
CA GLN A 29 -4.87 11.79 5.17
C GLN A 29 -6.17 12.00 4.36
N ASN A 30 -6.51 13.26 4.06
CA ASN A 30 -7.62 13.61 3.13
C ASN A 30 -9.04 13.15 3.49
N VAL A 31 -9.35 12.90 4.76
CA VAL A 31 -10.71 12.57 5.19
C VAL A 31 -11.58 13.83 5.30
N ARG A 32 -12.63 13.92 4.49
CA ARG A 32 -13.59 15.06 4.50
C ARG A 32 -14.52 15.07 5.72
N ASP A 33 -14.81 13.92 6.34
CA ASP A 33 -15.74 13.81 7.46
C ASP A 33 -15.22 12.88 8.57
N ARG A 34 -14.11 13.29 9.22
CA ARG A 34 -13.45 12.52 10.30
C ARG A 34 -14.38 12.20 11.47
N ALA A 35 -15.40 13.03 11.70
CA ALA A 35 -16.34 12.85 12.81
C ALA A 35 -17.24 11.62 12.67
N ARG A 36 -17.41 11.10 11.44
CA ARG A 36 -18.22 9.90 11.17
C ARG A 36 -17.42 8.60 11.16
N ILE A 37 -16.09 8.70 11.15
CA ILE A 37 -15.21 7.54 11.25
C ILE A 37 -15.24 7.02 12.70
N PRO A 38 -15.59 5.75 12.95
CA PRO A 38 -15.56 5.18 14.29
C PRO A 38 -14.13 5.14 14.83
N ARG A 39 -13.93 4.96 16.14
CA ARG A 39 -12.58 4.62 16.62
C ARG A 39 -12.25 3.19 16.21
N PHE A 40 -11.08 3.02 15.62
CA PHE A 40 -10.58 1.72 15.19
C PHE A 40 -9.05 1.72 15.16
N LEU A 41 -8.50 0.52 15.15
CA LEU A 41 -7.08 0.24 14.99
C LEU A 41 -6.94 -1.03 14.15
N VAL A 42 -6.41 -0.88 12.94
CA VAL A 42 -5.92 -1.99 12.12
C VAL A 42 -4.40 -1.88 12.07
N GLN A 43 -3.70 -2.97 12.35
CA GLN A 43 -2.25 -3.02 12.33
C GLN A 43 -1.79 -4.18 11.47
N GLY A 44 -0.59 -4.08 10.91
CA GLY A 44 -0.07 -5.14 10.09
C GLY A 44 1.33 -4.82 9.57
N HIS A 45 1.77 -5.68 8.66
CA HIS A 45 2.99 -5.48 7.92
C HIS A 45 2.85 -5.99 6.49
N LEU A 46 3.58 -5.36 5.58
CA LEU A 46 3.91 -5.92 4.28
C LEU A 46 5.33 -6.46 4.36
N ASP A 47 5.59 -7.67 3.88
CA ASP A 47 6.93 -8.27 3.89
C ASP A 47 7.92 -7.45 3.06
N SER A 48 7.42 -6.79 2.02
CA SER A 48 8.16 -5.76 1.29
C SER A 48 7.24 -4.87 0.46
N VAL A 49 7.72 -3.67 0.17
CA VAL A 49 7.17 -2.78 -0.86
C VAL A 49 7.99 -2.81 -2.17
N VAL A 50 9.08 -3.60 -2.21
CA VAL A 50 9.87 -3.85 -3.41
C VAL A 50 9.66 -5.29 -3.81
N CYS A 51 8.81 -5.52 -4.81
CA CYS A 51 8.32 -6.84 -5.15
C CYS A 51 8.77 -7.26 -6.57
N PRO A 52 9.38 -8.44 -6.73
CA PRO A 52 9.52 -9.05 -8.05
C PRO A 52 8.14 -9.33 -8.66
N LEU A 53 7.95 -9.05 -9.94
CA LEU A 53 6.73 -9.39 -10.70
C LEU A 53 6.43 -10.90 -10.69
N SER A 54 7.46 -11.70 -10.46
CA SER A 54 7.40 -13.17 -10.39
C SER A 54 6.89 -13.70 -9.04
N GLN A 55 6.84 -12.86 -8.01
CA GLN A 55 6.48 -13.22 -6.64
C GLN A 55 5.22 -12.46 -6.18
N PRO A 56 4.42 -13.05 -5.28
CA PRO A 56 3.32 -12.34 -4.65
C PRO A 56 3.82 -11.21 -3.75
N LEU A 57 3.01 -10.17 -3.60
CA LEU A 57 3.07 -9.29 -2.43
C LEU A 57 2.46 -10.04 -1.25
N THR A 58 3.20 -10.13 -0.14
CA THR A 58 2.81 -10.86 1.06
C THR A 58 2.86 -9.98 2.30
N GLY A 59 2.13 -10.39 3.33
CA GLY A 59 2.09 -9.73 4.62
C GLY A 59 0.92 -10.23 5.47
N GLU A 60 0.61 -9.48 6.52
CA GLU A 60 -0.48 -9.79 7.42
C GLU A 60 -1.09 -8.50 7.96
N LEU A 61 -2.41 -8.49 8.15
CA LEU A 61 -3.09 -7.45 8.90
C LEU A 61 -4.03 -8.04 9.95
N THR A 62 -4.24 -7.31 11.02
CA THR A 62 -5.14 -7.68 12.11
C THR A 62 -6.00 -6.46 12.47
N VAL A 63 -7.31 -6.68 12.62
CA VAL A 63 -8.19 -5.69 13.24
C VAL A 63 -7.99 -5.80 14.75
N CYS A 64 -7.29 -4.84 15.36
CA CYS A 64 -7.02 -4.87 16.80
C CYS A 64 -8.24 -4.38 17.58
N GLU A 65 -8.78 -3.23 17.20
CA GLU A 65 -9.91 -2.59 17.87
C GLU A 65 -10.85 -1.95 16.83
N CYS A 66 -12.16 -2.00 17.05
CA CYS A 66 -13.12 -1.25 16.25
C CYS A 66 -14.46 -1.09 16.99
N GLU A 67 -14.95 0.14 17.11
CA GLU A 67 -16.24 0.43 17.78
C GLU A 67 -17.47 0.03 16.97
N ARG A 68 -17.30 -0.19 15.66
CA ARG A 68 -18.37 -0.48 14.70
C ARG A 68 -18.03 -1.70 13.86
N GLY A 69 -19.00 -2.23 13.12
CA GLY A 69 -18.77 -3.35 12.21
C GLY A 69 -17.87 -2.95 11.04
N ILE A 70 -16.99 -3.87 10.61
CA ILE A 70 -16.23 -3.73 9.35
C ILE A 70 -16.88 -4.64 8.32
N SER A 71 -17.60 -4.06 7.37
CA SER A 71 -18.28 -4.77 6.29
C SER A 71 -17.31 -5.56 5.42
N SER A 72 -16.21 -4.93 5.01
CA SER A 72 -15.16 -5.59 4.22
C SER A 72 -13.79 -4.96 4.45
N ILE A 73 -12.75 -5.75 4.17
CA ILE A 73 -11.38 -5.26 3.97
C ILE A 73 -10.93 -5.74 2.59
N GLU A 74 -10.46 -4.79 1.78
CA GLU A 74 -10.09 -5.01 0.40
C GLU A 74 -8.66 -4.52 0.13
N LEU A 75 -7.99 -5.21 -0.79
CA LEU A 75 -6.68 -4.86 -1.31
C LEU A 75 -6.87 -4.42 -2.77
N GLN A 76 -6.53 -3.18 -3.09
CA GLN A 76 -6.62 -2.66 -4.46
C GLN A 76 -5.24 -2.35 -4.99
N LEU A 77 -4.87 -2.98 -6.11
CA LEU A 77 -3.67 -2.64 -6.87
C LEU A 77 -4.03 -1.57 -7.89
N VAL A 78 -3.36 -0.42 -7.80
CA VAL A 78 -3.56 0.72 -8.69
C VAL A 78 -2.28 0.95 -9.50
N ARG A 79 -2.43 1.15 -10.81
CA ARG A 79 -1.37 1.65 -11.69
C ARG A 79 -1.51 3.16 -11.78
N VAL A 80 -0.41 3.86 -11.54
CA VAL A 80 -0.32 5.31 -11.72
C VAL A 80 0.59 5.59 -12.90
N GLU A 81 0.05 6.24 -13.92
CA GLU A 81 0.78 6.66 -15.12
C GLU A 81 0.92 8.17 -15.12
N THR A 82 2.16 8.65 -15.15
CA THR A 82 2.44 10.08 -15.28
C THR A 82 3.10 10.34 -16.62
N CYS A 83 2.44 11.11 -17.49
CA CYS A 83 2.97 11.54 -18.78
C CYS A 83 3.33 13.03 -18.74
N GLY A 84 4.57 13.36 -19.07
CA GLY A 84 5.05 14.72 -19.24
C GLY A 84 4.88 15.18 -20.68
N SER A 85 4.28 16.35 -20.88
CA SER A 85 4.17 17.05 -22.15
C SER A 85 4.75 18.46 -22.04
N SER A 86 4.86 19.17 -23.16
CA SER A 86 5.25 20.59 -23.17
C SER A 86 4.31 21.50 -22.37
N GLU A 87 3.11 21.03 -22.04
CA GLU A 87 2.07 21.77 -21.31
C GLU A 87 2.01 21.41 -19.81
N GLY A 88 2.83 20.45 -19.36
CA GLY A 88 2.87 19.98 -17.97
C GLY A 88 2.80 18.45 -17.85
N HIS A 89 2.67 17.97 -16.61
CA HIS A 89 2.52 16.56 -16.31
C HIS A 89 1.05 16.21 -16.08
N THR A 90 0.57 15.13 -16.70
CA THR A 90 -0.74 14.55 -16.46
C THR A 90 -0.56 13.21 -15.75
N LYS A 91 -1.26 13.03 -14.63
CA LYS A 91 -1.27 11.79 -13.84
C LYS A 91 -2.63 11.11 -13.99
N GLU A 92 -2.62 9.83 -14.34
CA GLU A 92 -3.80 8.97 -14.47
C GLU A 92 -3.65 7.76 -13.56
N ALA A 93 -4.67 7.45 -12.77
CA ALA A 93 -4.69 6.30 -11.87
C ALA A 93 -5.75 5.31 -12.34
N SER A 94 -5.36 4.06 -12.56
CA SER A 94 -6.21 2.96 -13.02
C SER A 94 -6.17 1.80 -12.05
N GLU A 95 -7.33 1.33 -11.58
CA GLU A 95 -7.42 0.10 -10.79
C GLU A 95 -7.12 -1.11 -11.67
N ILE A 96 -6.20 -1.96 -11.23
CA ILE A 96 -5.81 -3.19 -11.92
C ILE A 96 -6.58 -4.38 -11.38
N GLN A 97 -6.71 -4.46 -10.05
CA GLN A 97 -7.27 -5.59 -9.34
C GLN A 97 -7.75 -5.17 -7.96
N ASN A 98 -8.89 -5.72 -7.54
CA ASN A 98 -9.41 -5.66 -6.19
C ASN A 98 -9.52 -7.09 -5.62
N ILE A 99 -9.03 -7.31 -4.40
CA ILE A 99 -9.15 -8.58 -3.66
C ILE A 99 -9.81 -8.29 -2.31
N GLN A 100 -10.97 -8.88 -2.06
CA GLN A 100 -11.58 -8.86 -0.74
C GLN A 100 -10.96 -9.94 0.15
N ILE A 101 -10.38 -9.54 1.29
CA ILE A 101 -9.70 -10.43 2.24
C ILE A 101 -10.45 -10.58 3.58
N GLY A 102 -11.53 -9.82 3.78
CA GLY A 102 -12.47 -9.98 4.88
C GLY A 102 -13.86 -9.51 4.48
N GLU A 103 -14.89 -10.19 4.99
CA GLU A 103 -16.31 -9.90 4.73
C GLU A 103 -17.14 -10.18 5.99
N GLY A 104 -18.23 -9.43 6.17
CA GLY A 104 -19.30 -9.80 7.10
C GLY A 104 -18.94 -9.60 8.57
N ASP A 105 -18.67 -8.35 8.95
CA ASP A 105 -18.09 -7.96 10.24
C ASP A 105 -16.78 -8.68 10.56
N VAL A 106 -15.71 -8.19 9.95
CA VAL A 106 -14.37 -8.78 10.04
C VAL A 106 -13.91 -8.92 11.49
N CYS A 107 -13.61 -10.16 11.92
CA CYS A 107 -13.27 -10.48 13.31
C CYS A 107 -12.06 -9.70 13.84
N ARG A 108 -12.11 -9.29 15.10
CA ARG A 108 -10.98 -8.66 15.80
C ARG A 108 -10.02 -9.70 16.36
N GLY A 109 -8.73 -9.36 16.41
CA GLY A 109 -7.66 -10.23 16.92
C GLY A 109 -7.33 -11.44 16.04
N VAL A 110 -7.89 -11.50 14.82
CA VAL A 110 -7.58 -12.54 13.84
C VAL A 110 -6.59 -11.97 12.82
N ALA A 111 -5.48 -12.67 12.64
CA ALA A 111 -4.52 -12.42 11.58
C ALA A 111 -5.12 -12.77 10.22
N ILE A 112 -5.18 -11.79 9.33
CA ILE A 112 -5.68 -11.90 7.96
C ILE A 112 -4.47 -11.81 7.02
N PRO A 113 -4.18 -12.86 6.24
CA PRO A 113 -3.03 -12.85 5.34
C PRO A 113 -3.26 -11.88 4.18
N VAL A 114 -2.26 -11.07 3.89
CA VAL A 114 -2.14 -10.30 2.66
C VAL A 114 -1.40 -11.16 1.65
N TYR A 115 -2.04 -11.49 0.53
CA TYR A 115 -1.43 -12.28 -0.53
C TYR A 115 -1.97 -11.86 -1.89
N MET A 116 -1.14 -11.20 -2.70
CA MET A 116 -1.54 -10.64 -3.99
C MET A 116 -0.54 -11.03 -5.09
N LEU A 117 -1.03 -11.78 -6.08
CA LEU A 117 -0.28 -12.06 -7.30
C LEU A 117 -0.45 -10.91 -8.30
N PHE A 118 0.65 -10.44 -8.88
CA PHE A 118 0.62 -9.34 -9.85
C PHE A 118 0.11 -9.81 -11.24
N PRO A 119 -0.99 -9.24 -11.78
CA PRO A 119 -1.53 -9.64 -13.08
C PRO A 119 -0.59 -9.28 -14.24
N ARG A 120 0.05 -10.29 -14.84
CA ARG A 120 1.07 -10.12 -15.89
C ARG A 120 0.67 -9.23 -17.08
N LEU A 121 -0.61 -9.19 -17.44
CA LEU A 121 -1.11 -8.37 -18.56
C LEU A 121 -1.26 -6.89 -18.19
N PHE A 122 -1.35 -6.56 -16.91
CA PHE A 122 -1.65 -5.21 -16.43
C PHE A 122 -0.51 -4.61 -15.59
N THR A 123 0.49 -5.41 -15.19
CA THR A 123 1.65 -4.98 -14.41
C THR A 123 2.94 -5.02 -15.22
N CYS A 124 3.84 -4.09 -14.94
CA CYS A 124 5.21 -4.05 -15.47
C CYS A 124 6.17 -3.60 -14.37
N ALA A 125 7.47 -3.51 -14.67
CA ALA A 125 8.41 -2.95 -13.71
C ALA A 125 8.12 -1.45 -13.52
N THR A 126 8.25 -0.96 -12.29
CA THR A 126 8.18 0.47 -11.98
C THR A 126 9.21 1.21 -12.82
N THR A 127 8.75 2.22 -13.55
CA THR A 127 9.55 2.97 -14.51
C THR A 127 9.51 4.44 -14.12
N LEU A 128 10.70 5.05 -13.94
CA LEU A 128 10.83 6.47 -13.60
C LEU A 128 11.69 7.14 -14.67
N ALA A 129 11.06 7.77 -15.66
CA ALA A 129 11.73 8.59 -16.67
C ALA A 129 11.24 10.05 -16.59
N PRO A 130 12.01 11.03 -17.11
CA PRO A 130 11.68 12.46 -16.96
C PRO A 130 10.26 12.84 -17.41
N ASN A 131 9.80 12.27 -18.53
CA ASN A 131 8.51 12.60 -19.13
C ASN A 131 7.54 11.41 -19.12
N PHE A 132 7.88 10.31 -18.46
CA PHE A 132 7.03 9.12 -18.42
C PHE A 132 7.34 8.28 -17.19
N GLN A 133 6.34 8.06 -16.34
CA GLN A 133 6.47 7.26 -15.13
C GLN A 133 5.33 6.26 -15.05
N ILE A 134 5.65 5.03 -14.68
CA ILE A 134 4.68 4.00 -14.30
C ILE A 134 5.01 3.60 -12.87
N GLU A 135 4.09 3.89 -11.97
CA GLU A 135 4.15 3.58 -10.55
C GLU A 135 2.99 2.66 -10.18
N PHE A 136 3.13 1.97 -9.05
CA PHE A 136 2.08 1.10 -8.52
C PHE A 136 1.82 1.46 -7.07
N GLU A 137 0.56 1.41 -6.68
CA GLU A 137 0.09 1.70 -5.33
C GLU A 137 -0.76 0.50 -4.86
N LEU A 138 -0.53 0.06 -3.63
CA LEU A 138 -1.43 -0.85 -2.93
C LEU A 138 -2.29 -0.03 -1.98
N ASN A 139 -3.60 -0.07 -2.19
CA ASN A 139 -4.56 0.50 -1.26
C ASN A 139 -5.13 -0.62 -0.37
N ILE A 140 -5.00 -0.48 0.94
CA ILE A 140 -5.80 -1.24 1.90
C ILE A 140 -7.06 -0.42 2.16
N VAL A 141 -8.21 -0.93 1.73
CA VAL A 141 -9.51 -0.28 1.86
C VAL A 141 -10.31 -0.98 2.95
N ILE A 142 -10.74 -0.22 3.96
CA ILE A 142 -11.58 -0.70 5.05
C ILE A 142 -12.95 -0.06 4.89
N ILE A 143 -13.99 -0.88 4.74
CA ILE A 143 -15.38 -0.43 4.60
C ILE A 143 -16.12 -0.76 5.89
N PHE A 144 -16.67 0.25 6.55
CA PHE A 144 -17.46 0.10 7.77
C PHE A 144 -18.94 -0.17 7.45
N ASP A 145 -19.69 -0.65 8.44
CA ASP A 145 -21.13 -0.93 8.35
C ASP A 145 -22.02 0.28 8.01
N ASN A 146 -21.48 1.50 8.13
CA ASN A 146 -22.13 2.76 7.83
C ASN A 146 -21.68 3.35 6.48
N ASP A 147 -21.14 2.51 5.59
CA ASP A 147 -20.62 2.83 4.26
C ASP A 147 -19.46 3.85 4.24
N HIS A 148 -18.89 4.17 5.41
CA HIS A 148 -17.65 4.95 5.44
C HIS A 148 -16.51 4.05 5.02
N LEU A 149 -15.64 4.58 4.19
CA LEU A 149 -14.44 3.90 3.74
C LEU A 149 -13.19 4.66 4.15
N VAL A 150 -12.18 3.90 4.50
CA VAL A 150 -10.84 4.36 4.84
C VAL A 150 -9.87 3.69 3.88
N VAL A 151 -8.93 4.48 3.36
CA VAL A 151 -7.91 3.99 2.43
C VAL A 151 -6.55 4.35 2.98
N GLU A 152 -5.69 3.35 3.14
CA GLU A 152 -4.26 3.52 3.38
C GLU A 152 -3.49 3.10 2.12
N THR A 153 -2.61 3.96 1.63
CA THR A 153 -1.91 3.76 0.35
C THR A 153 -0.41 3.52 0.56
N PHE A 154 0.10 2.44 -0.02
CA PHE A 154 1.51 2.07 0.00
C PHE A 154 2.09 2.13 -1.42
N PRO A 155 3.20 2.85 -1.65
CA PRO A 155 3.88 2.81 -2.95
C PRO A 155 4.56 1.46 -3.13
N ILE A 156 4.26 0.76 -4.23
CA ILE A 156 4.83 -0.54 -4.57
C ILE A 156 5.80 -0.40 -5.74
N LYS A 157 7.04 -0.84 -5.53
CA LYS A 157 8.07 -0.90 -6.56
C LYS A 157 8.13 -2.31 -7.14
N LEU A 158 7.71 -2.45 -8.39
CA LEU A 158 7.75 -3.72 -9.12
C LEU A 158 9.06 -3.87 -9.90
N SER A 159 9.71 -5.03 -9.80
CA SER A 159 10.95 -5.37 -10.53
C SER A 159 10.76 -6.61 -11.41
N ARG A 160 11.59 -6.75 -12.46
CA ARG A 160 11.53 -7.87 -13.43
C ARG A 160 12.28 -9.14 -12.99
N THR A 161 12.79 -9.20 -11.76
CA THR A 161 13.69 -10.27 -11.29
C THR A 161 13.03 -11.63 -11.14
#